data_AF-A0A2X1LB27-F1
#
_entry.id   AF-A0A2X1LB27-F1
#
_cell.length_a   1.000
_cell.length_b   1.000
_cell.length_c   1.000
_cell.angle_alpha   90.00
_cell.angle_beta   90.00
_cell.angle_gamma   90.00
#
_symmetry.space_group_name_H-M   'P 1'
#
loop_
_entity.id
_entity.type
_entity.pdbx_description
1 polymer ?
#
loop_
_entity_poly.entity_id
_entity_poly.type
_entity_poly.pdbx_seq_one_letter_code
_entity_poly.pdbx_strand_id
1 'polypeptide(L)'
;MLDNRQRHAWLELANQIVDVKALSKTELQITLKSAYYPFLQELALPRPFRFIAPSQFKNHETMNGIKTPIGTGPWVLQESKLNQYDVFVRNENYWGEKAGD
;
A
#
# COMPACT_ATOMS: atom_id res chain seq x y z
N MET A 1 9.65 1.78 -1.02
CA MET A 1 9.20 1.16 0.28
C MET A 1 10.26 0.22 0.83
N LEU A 2 10.81 -0.68 0.02
CA LEU A 2 12.05 -1.40 0.36
C LEU A 2 13.22 -0.44 0.58
N ASP A 3 13.16 0.74 -0.03
CA ASP A 3 14.08 1.88 0.19
C ASP A 3 13.96 2.45 1.61
N ASN A 4 12.89 2.12 2.33
CA ASN A 4 12.64 2.51 3.72
C ASN A 4 12.62 1.31 4.68
N ARG A 5 13.38 0.24 4.38
CA ARG A 5 13.48 -0.97 5.20
C ARG A 5 13.72 -0.68 6.68
N GLN A 6 14.58 0.29 7.01
CA GLN A 6 14.90 0.60 8.40
C GLN A 6 13.66 1.02 9.21
N ARG A 7 12.73 1.80 8.62
CA ARG A 7 11.47 2.18 9.27
C ARG A 7 10.54 0.98 9.49
N HIS A 8 10.68 -0.06 8.69
CA HIS A 8 9.84 -1.26 8.69
C HIS A 8 10.55 -2.49 9.26
N ALA A 9 11.73 -2.33 9.88
CA ALA A 9 12.55 -3.45 10.38
C ALA A 9 11.85 -4.29 11.47
N TRP A 10 10.81 -3.74 12.11
CA TRP A 10 9.96 -4.43 13.08
C TRP A 10 9.04 -5.49 12.44
N LEU A 11 8.76 -5.38 11.14
CA LEU A 11 7.95 -6.32 10.39
C LEU A 11 8.88 -7.22 9.57
N GLU A 12 9.00 -8.48 9.97
CA GLU A 12 10.05 -9.36 9.44
C GLU A 12 9.92 -9.62 7.94
N LEU A 13 8.72 -9.56 7.35
CA LEU A 13 8.57 -9.59 5.90
C LEU A 13 9.40 -8.51 5.17
N ALA A 14 9.56 -7.32 5.73
CA ALA A 14 10.40 -6.27 5.15
C ALA A 14 11.89 -6.66 5.11
N ASN A 15 12.33 -7.52 6.03
CA ASN A 15 13.68 -8.08 6.08
C ASN A 15 13.83 -9.30 5.16
N GLN A 16 12.75 -10.03 4.90
CA GLN A 16 12.72 -11.24 4.07
C GLN A 16 12.68 -10.96 2.57
N ILE A 17 12.01 -9.90 2.11
CA ILE A 17 11.90 -9.58 0.67
C ILE A 17 13.27 -9.21 0.09
N VAL A 18 13.76 -9.99 -0.87
CA VAL A 18 14.99 -9.72 -1.62
C VAL A 18 14.70 -8.83 -2.82
N ASP A 19 13.66 -9.19 -3.59
CA ASP A 19 13.36 -8.58 -4.89
C ASP A 19 11.86 -8.63 -5.18
N VAL A 20 11.36 -7.64 -5.93
CA VAL A 20 9.97 -7.55 -6.38
C VAL A 20 9.97 -7.07 -7.83
N LYS A 21 9.42 -7.88 -8.73
CA LYS A 21 9.42 -7.61 -10.18
C LYS A 21 8.05 -7.83 -10.78
N ALA A 22 7.62 -6.88 -11.61
CA ALA A 22 6.52 -7.11 -12.54
C ALA A 22 7.06 -7.90 -13.74
N LEU A 23 6.61 -9.14 -13.90
CA LEU A 23 6.99 -9.98 -15.05
C LEU A 23 6.15 -9.64 -16.28
N SER A 24 4.90 -9.23 -16.05
CA SER A 24 3.96 -8.77 -17.06
C SER A 24 2.99 -7.74 -16.45
N LYS A 25 1.95 -7.33 -17.19
CA LYS A 25 0.94 -6.40 -16.68
C LYS A 25 0.10 -6.96 -15.52
N THR A 26 0.06 -8.29 -15.37
CA THR A 26 -0.80 -8.98 -14.39
C THR A 26 -0.06 -9.96 -13.50
N GLU A 27 1.26 -10.15 -13.70
CA GLU A 27 2.07 -11.07 -12.92
C GLU A 27 3.14 -10.32 -12.11
N LEU A 28 3.10 -10.51 -10.79
CA LEU A 28 4.06 -9.96 -9.84
C LEU A 28 4.84 -11.12 -9.20
N GLN A 29 6.16 -11.08 -9.31
CA GLN A 29 7.06 -12.00 -8.62
C GLN A 29 7.67 -11.32 -7.39
N ILE A 30 7.65 -12.02 -6.26
CA ILE A 30 8.30 -11.61 -5.01
C ILE A 30 9.27 -12.72 -4.60
N THR A 31 10.53 -12.38 -4.43
CA THR A 31 11.59 -13.32 -4.01
C THR A 31 11.93 -13.07 -2.55
N LEU A 32 11.95 -14.13 -1.74
CA LEU A 32 12.25 -14.08 -0.30
C LEU A 32 13.59 -14.76 0.01
N LYS A 33 14.22 -14.39 1.13
CA LYS A 33 15.45 -15.02 1.63
C LYS A 33 15.23 -16.47 2.07
N SER A 34 14.05 -16.77 2.60
CA SER A 34 13.68 -18.10 3.09
C SER A 34 12.20 -18.39 2.83
N ALA A 35 11.77 -19.63 3.06
CA ALA A 35 10.36 -20.01 3.07
C ALA A 35 9.66 -19.41 4.32
N TYR A 36 9.33 -18.12 4.23
CA TYR A 36 8.80 -17.35 5.34
C TYR A 36 7.30 -17.62 5.55
N TYR A 37 6.95 -18.49 6.50
CA TYR A 37 5.56 -18.95 6.72
C TYR A 37 4.52 -17.82 6.92
N PRO A 38 4.82 -16.68 7.57
CA PRO A 38 3.86 -15.59 7.77
C PRO A 38 3.68 -14.69 6.54
N PHE A 39 4.31 -15.00 5.40
CA PHE A 39 4.35 -14.14 4.22
C PHE A 39 2.99 -13.58 3.82
N LEU A 40 1.98 -14.45 3.69
CA LEU A 40 0.64 -14.04 3.25
C LEU A 40 -0.09 -13.25 4.33
N GLN A 41 0.08 -13.61 5.60
CA GLN A 41 -0.52 -12.91 6.73
C GLN A 41 0.05 -11.50 6.87
N GLU A 42 1.36 -11.33 6.72
CA GLU A 42 2.01 -10.01 6.81
C GLU A 42 1.72 -9.12 5.59
N LEU A 43 1.56 -9.71 4.41
CA LEU A 43 1.06 -8.97 3.24
C LEU A 43 -0.38 -8.45 3.45
N ALA A 44 -1.20 -9.16 4.24
CA ALA A 44 -2.58 -8.79 4.49
C ALA A 44 -2.73 -7.64 5.51
N LEU A 45 -1.66 -7.24 6.20
CA LEU A 45 -1.71 -6.17 7.19
C LEU A 45 -2.19 -4.84 6.59
N PRO A 46 -2.72 -3.92 7.41
CA PRO A 46 -3.11 -2.58 6.93
C PRO A 46 -1.95 -1.78 6.34
N ARG A 47 -0.71 -2.06 6.76
CA ARG A 47 0.52 -1.41 6.32
C ARG A 47 1.73 -2.32 6.61
N PRO A 48 2.86 -2.17 5.90
CA PRO A 48 3.10 -1.17 4.87
C PRO A 48 2.64 -1.63 3.48
N PHE A 49 2.55 -2.93 3.20
CA PHE A 49 2.36 -3.54 1.86
C PHE A 49 0.95 -3.37 1.24
N ARG A 50 0.43 -2.15 1.20
CA ARG A 50 -0.74 -1.73 0.42
C ARG A 50 -0.29 -0.81 -0.72
N PHE A 51 -1.19 -0.57 -1.67
CA PHE A 51 -0.86 0.11 -2.93
C PHE A 51 -1.50 1.51 -3.01
N ILE A 52 -0.67 2.48 -3.36
CA ILE A 52 -1.09 3.84 -3.76
C ILE A 52 -0.73 4.03 -5.24
N ALA A 53 -1.51 4.82 -5.98
CA ALA A 53 -1.21 5.13 -7.37
C ALA A 53 0.19 5.77 -7.52
N PRO A 54 1.08 5.24 -8.39
CA PRO A 54 2.46 5.74 -8.53
C PRO A 54 2.57 7.23 -8.89
N SER A 55 1.55 7.79 -9.55
CA SER A 55 1.48 9.23 -9.87
C SER A 55 1.48 10.14 -8.64
N GLN A 56 1.16 9.59 -7.46
CA GLN A 56 1.11 10.30 -6.19
C GLN A 56 2.43 10.25 -5.40
N PHE A 57 3.45 9.57 -5.92
CA PHE A 57 4.78 9.57 -5.33
C PHE A 57 5.40 10.97 -5.42
N LYS A 58 6.24 11.32 -4.44
CA LYS A 58 7.08 12.52 -4.46
C LYS A 58 8.50 12.08 -4.77
N ASN A 59 9.08 12.56 -5.88
CA ASN A 59 10.42 12.18 -6.33
C ASN A 59 10.62 10.65 -6.43
N HIS A 60 9.67 9.96 -7.06
CA HIS A 60 9.65 8.49 -7.20
C HIS A 60 9.61 7.68 -5.89
N GLU A 61 9.35 8.34 -4.76
CA GLU A 61 9.32 7.73 -3.43
C GLU A 61 8.04 8.07 -2.66
N THR A 62 7.79 7.30 -1.61
CA THR A 62 6.71 7.57 -0.62
C THR A 62 7.25 7.81 0.79
N MET A 63 8.54 7.57 1.03
CA MET A 63 9.15 7.75 2.36
C MET A 63 9.10 9.21 2.85
N ASN A 64 9.16 10.17 1.93
CA ASN A 64 9.13 11.61 2.19
C ASN A 64 7.72 12.20 2.04
N GLY A 65 6.69 11.35 2.09
CA GLY A 65 5.29 11.71 1.92
C GLY A 65 4.77 11.50 0.49
N ILE A 66 3.49 11.82 0.31
CA ILE A 66 2.73 11.61 -0.93
C ILE A 66 2.03 12.91 -1.34
N LYS A 67 1.56 13.00 -2.59
CA LYS A 67 0.78 14.14 -3.10
C LYS A 67 -0.67 14.10 -2.59
N THR A 68 -1.42 13.06 -2.95
CA THR A 68 -2.77 12.77 -2.45
C THR A 68 -2.95 11.27 -2.21
N PRO A 69 -3.81 10.83 -1.28
CA PRO A 69 -3.93 9.43 -0.87
C PRO A 69 -4.85 8.62 -1.81
N ILE A 70 -4.42 8.42 -3.06
CA ILE A 70 -5.19 7.67 -4.07
C ILE A 70 -4.88 6.16 -3.97
N GLY A 71 -5.74 5.42 -3.28
CA GLY A 71 -5.72 3.96 -3.20
C GLY A 71 -6.74 3.26 -4.10
N THR A 72 -6.84 1.93 -3.99
CA THR A 72 -7.81 1.10 -4.74
C THR A 72 -9.03 0.68 -3.90
N GLY A 73 -9.13 1.18 -2.67
CA GLY A 73 -10.16 0.79 -1.71
C GLY A 73 -11.56 1.33 -2.01
N PRO A 74 -12.56 0.93 -1.21
CA PRO A 74 -13.96 1.33 -1.38
C PRO A 74 -14.26 2.77 -0.93
N TRP A 75 -13.30 3.44 -0.27
CA TRP A 75 -13.45 4.79 0.27
C TRP A 75 -12.35 5.72 -0.27
N VAL A 76 -12.73 6.96 -0.58
CA VAL A 76 -11.84 8.04 -1.00
C VAL A 76 -11.86 9.13 0.07
N LEU A 77 -10.69 9.53 0.55
CA LEU A 77 -10.56 10.71 1.42
C LEU A 77 -10.84 11.96 0.58
N GLN A 78 -11.94 12.64 0.88
CA GLN A 78 -12.39 13.84 0.17
C GLN A 78 -11.85 15.12 0.80
N GLU A 79 -11.90 15.22 2.13
CA GLU A 79 -11.50 16.41 2.86
C GLU A 79 -10.87 16.06 4.20
N SER A 80 -9.84 16.82 4.58
CA SER A 80 -9.25 16.77 5.92
C SER A 80 -9.12 18.19 6.46
N LYS A 81 -9.65 18.42 7.65
CA LYS A 81 -9.50 19.68 8.39
C LYS A 81 -8.85 19.40 9.74
N LEU A 82 -7.61 19.88 9.90
CA LEU A 82 -6.78 19.61 11.07
C LEU A 82 -7.52 19.95 12.37
N ASN A 83 -7.48 19.02 13.32
CA ASN A 83 -8.14 19.09 14.63
C ASN A 83 -9.67 19.26 14.58
N GLN A 84 -10.31 18.92 13.46
CA GLN A 84 -11.75 19.04 13.30
C GLN A 84 -12.38 17.77 12.74
N TYR A 85 -12.15 17.45 11.47
CA TYR A 85 -12.82 16.33 10.81
C TYR A 85 -12.05 15.82 9.60
N ASP A 86 -12.40 14.59 9.20
CA ASP A 86 -12.06 13.99 7.92
C ASP A 86 -13.35 13.48 7.26
N VAL A 87 -13.50 13.69 5.95
CA VAL A 87 -14.65 13.24 5.17
C VAL A 87 -14.20 12.19 4.17
N PHE A 88 -14.83 11.01 4.24
CA PHE A 88 -14.65 9.95 3.24
C PHE A 88 -15.92 9.80 2.43
N VAL A 89 -15.76 9.66 1.12
CA VAL A 89 -16.85 9.36 0.19
C VAL A 89 -16.65 7.98 -0.42
N ARG A 90 -17.75 7.34 -0.83
CA ARG A 90 -17.71 6.04 -1.51
C ARG A 90 -16.94 6.18 -2.83
N ASN A 91 -16.10 5.19 -3.14
CA ASN A 91 -15.49 5.05 -4.44
C ASN A 91 -16.49 4.43 -5.41
N GLU A 92 -17.13 5.24 -6.25
CA GLU A 92 -18.12 4.78 -7.22
C GLU A 92 -17.56 3.80 -8.27
N ASN A 93 -16.24 3.79 -8.45
CA ASN A 93 -15.51 2.92 -9.37
C ASN A 93 -14.79 1.78 -8.63
N TYR A 94 -15.23 1.43 -7.41
CA TYR A 94 -14.66 0.31 -6.68
C TYR A 94 -14.91 -1.01 -7.42
N TRP A 95 -13.90 -1.86 -7.43
CA TRP A 95 -13.89 -3.10 -8.22
C TRP A 95 -14.69 -4.24 -7.58
N GLY A 96 -15.00 -4.14 -6.28
CA GLY A 96 -15.73 -5.15 -5.53
C GLY A 96 -17.17 -4.71 -5.22
N GLU A 97 -17.73 -5.29 -4.17
CA GLU A 97 -19.05 -4.92 -3.65
C GLU A 97 -19.06 -3.46 -3.19
N LYS A 98 -20.12 -2.73 -3.57
CA LYS A 98 -20.27 -1.33 -3.21
C LYS A 98 -20.63 -1.22 -1.73
N ALA A 99 -19.92 -0.35 -1.03
CA ALA A 99 -20.23 -0.09 0.36
C ALA A 99 -21.60 0.59 0.49
N GLY A 100 -22.44 0.08 1.40
CA GLY A 100 -23.71 0.69 1.79
C GLY A 100 -24.93 0.28 0.97
N ASP A 101 -24.85 -0.81 0.19
CA ASP A 101 -26.02 -1.50 -0.39
C ASP A 101 -26.58 -2.56 0.58
#